data_AF-A0A2D5EM24-F1
#
_entry.id   AF-A0A2D5EM24-F1
#
_cell.length_a   1.000
_cell.length_b   1.000
_cell.length_c   1.000
_cell.angle_alpha   90.00
_cell.angle_beta   90.00
_cell.angle_gamma   90.00
#
_symmetry.space_group_name_H-M   'P 1'
#
loop_
_entity.id
_entity.type
_entity.pdbx_description
1 polymer ?
#
loop_
_entity_poly.entity_id
_entity_poly.type
_entity_poly.pdbx_seq_one_letter_code
_entity_poly.pdbx_strand_id
1 'polypeptide(L)'
;MDRFAFPLLLTAVLLAGLGLQACAAQPAAKGDEEAAPLMGALDSFRSPTLQGELPFGEPAPAAIRDDARFHAWDFALDGAASVRLVTGPVDGGGETDTVVYLYREGPRGWGSTIAKNDDAPGTFFSDLAVELEAGTYRVLVKGYSRWTRGPFELLGLCEGAGCPGASEPSLGAEGDDCSAELACAEGLRCEGVARESGLGKCIDPAPIAGEGASCSEEAPCAAGLLCAGFGMCVPEWMRGSFTRAPDLAIPDADARGASDEIVAYGLATVDMGVEVEAFIRHPYPGDLLVTLSNPLGTEATVFDGEVDYWWGEDLRLEGPVLGFSGDEDVNGVWTLKVVDRLARDVGTLEEWTLTVTSRWD
;
A
#
# COMPACT_ATOMS: atom_id res chain seq x y z
N MET A 1 77.19 41.72 37.15
CA MET A 1 77.98 40.66 37.79
C MET A 1 76.99 39.82 38.59
N ASP A 2 76.76 38.54 38.38
CA ASP A 2 77.07 37.59 37.32
C ASP A 2 76.35 36.29 37.79
N ARG A 3 75.62 35.59 36.90
CA ARG A 3 75.30 34.14 36.99
C ARG A 3 74.34 33.72 38.14
N PHE A 4 73.46 32.72 38.04
CA PHE A 4 73.45 31.47 37.29
C PHE A 4 71.99 31.07 36.97
N ALA A 5 71.77 30.60 35.75
CA ALA A 5 70.59 29.85 35.34
C ALA A 5 70.89 28.34 35.44
N PHE A 6 69.94 27.56 35.94
CA PHE A 6 69.91 26.10 35.85
C PHE A 6 68.54 25.69 35.28
N PRO A 7 68.47 24.85 34.23
CA PRO A 7 67.21 24.46 33.62
C PRO A 7 66.64 23.21 34.29
N LEU A 8 65.34 23.18 34.55
CA LEU A 8 64.61 21.95 34.88
C LEU A 8 64.08 21.35 33.58
N LEU A 9 64.53 20.12 33.27
CA LEU A 9 64.03 19.27 32.20
C LEU A 9 62.53 19.00 32.40
N LEU A 10 61.71 19.34 31.41
CA LEU A 10 60.36 18.82 31.25
C LEU A 10 60.42 17.60 30.33
N THR A 11 60.14 16.43 30.88
CA THR A 11 60.09 15.14 30.16
C THR A 11 58.84 15.12 29.28
N ALA A 12 58.99 15.16 27.96
CA ALA A 12 57.89 14.99 27.01
C ALA A 12 57.50 13.51 26.94
N VAL A 13 56.31 13.17 27.44
CA VAL A 13 55.69 11.85 27.22
C VAL A 13 55.03 11.89 25.85
N LEU A 14 55.62 11.18 24.87
CA LEU A 14 54.99 10.89 23.59
C LEU A 14 53.89 9.82 23.81
N LEU A 15 52.63 10.26 23.87
CA LEU A 15 51.48 9.39 23.66
C LEU A 15 51.30 9.21 22.15
N ALA A 16 51.75 8.06 21.64
CA ALA A 16 51.43 7.60 20.30
C ALA A 16 49.94 7.23 20.25
N GLY A 17 49.12 8.17 19.78
CA GLY A 17 47.73 7.91 19.43
C GLY A 17 47.66 6.97 18.22
N LEU A 18 47.38 5.70 18.47
CA LEU A 18 46.90 4.76 17.46
C LEU A 18 45.48 5.19 17.05
N GLY A 19 45.40 6.12 16.09
CA GLY A 19 44.17 6.39 15.37
C GLY A 19 43.82 5.17 14.53
N LEU A 20 42.88 4.35 15.01
CA LEU A 20 42.14 3.41 14.19
C LEU A 20 41.34 4.23 13.17
N GLN A 21 41.94 4.49 12.01
CA GLN A 21 41.19 4.88 10.82
C GLN A 21 40.32 3.70 10.44
N ALA A 22 39.08 3.71 10.91
CA ALA A 22 38.02 2.93 10.31
C ALA A 22 38.01 3.31 8.83
N CYS A 23 38.41 2.37 7.97
CA CYS A 23 38.11 2.46 6.56
C CYS A 23 36.58 2.46 6.48
N ALA A 24 35.98 3.63 6.30
CA ALA A 24 34.64 3.69 5.74
C ALA A 24 34.75 2.97 4.39
N ALA A 25 34.22 1.76 4.32
CA ALA A 25 34.07 1.07 3.06
C ALA A 25 33.14 1.95 2.22
N GLN A 26 33.71 2.62 1.24
CA GLN A 26 32.94 3.26 0.19
C GLN A 26 32.01 2.18 -0.37
N PRO A 27 30.70 2.43 -0.52
CA PRO A 27 29.83 1.50 -1.22
C PRO A 27 30.49 1.22 -2.57
N ALA A 28 30.65 -0.06 -2.89
CA ALA A 28 31.29 -0.49 -4.12
C ALA A 28 30.64 0.27 -5.27
N ALA A 29 31.43 1.07 -6.00
CA ALA A 29 30.94 1.72 -7.20
C ALA A 29 30.39 0.63 -8.12
N LYS A 30 29.06 0.63 -8.31
CA LYS A 30 28.36 -0.26 -9.22
C LYS A 30 28.97 -0.02 -10.61
N GLY A 31 29.45 -1.08 -11.25
CA GLY A 31 30.12 -0.98 -12.56
C GLY A 31 29.20 -0.37 -13.61
N ASP A 32 29.76 0.10 -14.73
CA ASP A 32 29.01 0.81 -15.76
C ASP A 32 27.73 0.07 -16.22
N GLU A 33 26.65 0.83 -16.43
CA GLU A 33 25.41 0.34 -17.02
C GLU A 33 25.69 -0.43 -18.33
N GLU A 34 25.23 -1.67 -18.44
CA GLU A 34 25.41 -2.44 -19.67
C GLU A 34 24.37 -2.03 -20.70
N ALA A 35 24.83 -1.50 -21.85
CA ALA A 35 23.98 -1.10 -22.95
C ALA A 35 23.08 -2.26 -23.40
N ALA A 36 21.77 -2.07 -23.35
CA ALA A 36 20.83 -3.09 -23.80
C ALA A 36 20.98 -3.30 -25.33
N PRO A 37 20.85 -4.55 -25.83
CA PRO A 37 21.12 -4.86 -27.24
C PRO A 37 20.21 -4.07 -28.18
N LEU A 38 20.81 -3.31 -29.09
CA LEU A 38 20.15 -2.33 -29.96
C LEU A 38 19.50 -2.92 -31.23
N MET A 39 19.53 -4.23 -31.46
CA MET A 39 19.05 -4.80 -32.72
C MET A 39 18.30 -6.13 -32.58
N GLY A 40 17.08 -6.16 -33.13
CA GLY A 40 16.39 -7.39 -33.55
C GLY A 40 15.44 -8.03 -32.53
N ALA A 41 15.31 -7.49 -31.31
CA ALA A 41 14.30 -7.95 -30.36
C ALA A 41 12.95 -7.25 -30.63
N LEU A 42 11.84 -7.99 -30.49
CA LEU A 42 10.48 -7.44 -30.58
C LEU A 42 10.21 -6.32 -29.56
N ASP A 43 10.98 -6.33 -28.46
CA ASP A 43 10.96 -5.33 -27.40
C ASP A 43 12.33 -4.65 -27.24
N SER A 44 12.38 -3.32 -27.34
CA SER A 44 13.60 -2.50 -27.31
C SER A 44 13.30 -1.04 -26.96
N PHE A 45 14.34 -0.22 -26.74
CA PHE A 45 14.18 1.25 -26.64
C PHE A 45 13.37 1.89 -27.78
N ARG A 46 13.41 1.31 -28.99
CA ARG A 46 12.69 1.84 -30.17
C ARG A 46 11.31 1.23 -30.37
N SER A 47 11.01 0.16 -29.64
CA SER A 47 9.75 -0.58 -29.71
C SER A 47 9.46 -1.17 -28.33
N PRO A 48 9.22 -0.34 -27.30
CA PRO A 48 8.97 -0.83 -25.95
C PRO A 48 7.57 -1.43 -25.84
N THR A 49 7.34 -2.18 -24.76
CA THR A 49 6.00 -2.59 -24.34
C THR A 49 5.23 -1.37 -23.85
N LEU A 50 4.33 -0.84 -24.69
CA LEU A 50 3.48 0.31 -24.36
C LEU A 50 2.42 -0.09 -23.33
N GLN A 51 2.37 0.66 -22.23
CA GLN A 51 1.42 0.48 -21.14
C GLN A 51 0.21 1.41 -21.25
N GLY A 52 0.32 2.50 -22.02
CA GLY A 52 -0.75 3.47 -22.23
C GLY A 52 -0.35 4.89 -21.79
N GLU A 53 -1.33 5.67 -21.37
CA GLU A 53 -1.09 6.98 -20.76
C GLU A 53 -0.58 6.82 -19.32
N LEU A 54 0.32 7.71 -18.88
CA LEU A 54 0.79 7.75 -17.50
C LEU A 54 -0.28 8.41 -16.61
N PRO A 55 -0.84 7.70 -15.61
CA PRO A 55 -1.76 8.32 -14.67
C PRO A 55 -0.97 9.09 -13.62
N PHE A 56 -0.90 10.42 -13.74
CA PHE A 56 -0.24 11.25 -12.72
C PHE A 56 -0.93 11.12 -11.37
N GLY A 57 -0.15 10.97 -10.30
CA GLY A 57 -0.65 10.77 -8.93
C GLY A 57 -1.02 9.33 -8.59
N GLU A 58 -1.03 8.41 -9.56
CA GLU A 58 -1.33 7.00 -9.34
C GLU A 58 -0.13 6.11 -9.75
N PRO A 59 0.29 5.16 -8.92
CA PRO A 59 1.29 4.18 -9.29
C PRO A 59 0.85 3.32 -10.48
N ALA A 60 1.75 3.15 -11.45
CA ALA A 60 1.55 2.31 -12.62
C ALA A 60 2.42 1.03 -12.52
N PRO A 61 1.87 -0.11 -12.09
CA PRO A 61 2.64 -1.34 -11.90
C PRO A 61 2.99 -2.03 -13.23
N ALA A 62 4.18 -2.63 -13.27
CA ALA A 62 4.68 -3.41 -14.40
C ALA A 62 5.69 -4.47 -13.93
N ALA A 63 6.16 -5.33 -14.83
CA ALA A 63 7.15 -6.34 -14.50
C ALA A 63 8.14 -6.57 -15.63
N ILE A 64 9.44 -6.44 -15.32
CA ILE A 64 10.54 -6.72 -16.25
C ILE A 64 10.67 -8.24 -16.38
N ARG A 65 10.35 -8.74 -17.57
CA ARG A 65 10.35 -10.16 -17.95
C ARG A 65 11.28 -10.40 -19.14
N ASP A 66 11.45 -11.66 -19.52
CA ASP A 66 12.29 -11.99 -20.68
C ASP A 66 11.71 -11.48 -22.00
N ASP A 67 10.39 -11.43 -22.09
CA ASP A 67 9.57 -11.02 -23.24
C ASP A 67 9.08 -9.55 -23.17
N ALA A 68 9.25 -8.88 -22.03
CA ALA A 68 8.93 -7.47 -21.81
C ALA A 68 9.98 -6.85 -20.88
N ARG A 69 11.03 -6.29 -21.46
CA ARG A 69 12.20 -5.69 -20.82
C ARG A 69 12.16 -4.18 -20.76
N PHE A 70 11.42 -3.55 -21.67
CA PHE A 70 11.26 -2.10 -21.76
C PHE A 70 9.78 -1.76 -21.67
N HIS A 71 9.39 -1.01 -20.65
CA HIS A 71 8.02 -0.55 -20.46
C HIS A 71 7.97 0.94 -20.73
N ALA A 72 6.91 1.41 -21.39
CA ALA A 72 6.77 2.82 -21.67
C ALA A 72 5.34 3.32 -21.48
N TRP A 73 5.24 4.54 -20.94
CA TRP A 73 4.02 5.30 -20.79
C TRP A 73 4.17 6.66 -21.47
N ASP A 74 3.10 7.13 -22.07
CA ASP A 74 3.06 8.44 -22.72
C ASP A 74 2.28 9.43 -21.85
N PHE A 75 2.67 10.70 -21.89
CA PHE A 75 1.91 11.78 -21.25
C PHE A 75 2.02 13.07 -22.03
N ALA A 76 1.04 13.95 -21.87
CA ALA A 76 1.03 15.27 -22.50
C ALA A 76 1.02 16.37 -21.42
N LEU A 77 1.72 17.45 -21.71
CA LEU A 77 1.71 18.68 -20.92
C LEU A 77 1.17 19.82 -21.78
N ASP A 78 0.28 20.64 -21.22
CA ASP A 78 -0.31 21.80 -21.88
C ASP A 78 0.51 23.09 -21.70
N GLY A 79 1.54 23.05 -20.85
CA GLY A 79 2.33 24.21 -20.44
C GLY A 79 3.60 23.81 -19.70
N ALA A 80 4.24 24.79 -19.06
CA ALA A 80 5.37 24.54 -18.17
C ALA A 80 4.92 23.72 -16.95
N ALA A 81 5.70 22.70 -16.59
CA ALA A 81 5.45 21.85 -15.44
C ALA A 81 6.75 21.25 -14.88
N SER A 82 6.79 21.08 -13.57
CA SER A 82 7.78 20.26 -12.89
C SER A 82 7.28 18.82 -12.86
N VAL A 83 8.06 17.87 -13.38
CA VAL A 83 7.68 16.45 -13.44
C VAL A 83 8.70 15.62 -12.69
N ARG A 84 8.23 14.79 -11.77
CA ARG A 84 9.03 13.78 -11.07
C ARG A 84 8.55 12.39 -11.43
N LEU A 85 9.47 11.52 -11.86
CA LEU A 85 9.21 10.14 -12.26
C LEU A 85 9.99 9.23 -11.33
N VAL A 86 9.28 8.53 -10.46
CA VAL A 86 9.88 7.68 -9.44
C VAL A 86 9.47 6.24 -9.69
N THR A 87 10.42 5.32 -9.65
CA THR A 87 10.12 3.89 -9.62
C THR A 87 10.15 3.36 -8.20
N GLY A 88 9.43 2.29 -7.90
CA GLY A 88 9.35 1.73 -6.56
C GLY A 88 9.09 0.23 -6.55
N PRO A 89 9.09 -0.39 -5.36
CA PRO A 89 8.66 -1.78 -5.22
C PRO A 89 7.16 -1.88 -5.51
N VAL A 90 6.73 -3.06 -5.96
CA VAL A 90 5.33 -3.48 -5.81
C VAL A 90 5.19 -4.12 -4.45
N ASP A 91 4.06 -3.91 -3.76
CA ASP A 91 3.81 -4.50 -2.45
C ASP A 91 3.96 -6.03 -2.44
N GLY A 92 4.62 -6.55 -1.40
CA GLY A 92 5.02 -7.96 -1.30
C GLY A 92 6.05 -8.40 -2.36
N GLY A 93 6.51 -7.50 -3.22
CA GLY A 93 7.53 -7.70 -4.23
C GLY A 93 8.94 -7.43 -3.72
N GLY A 94 9.95 -7.97 -4.43
CA GLY A 94 11.34 -7.64 -4.18
C GLY A 94 11.76 -6.33 -4.86
N GLU A 95 12.91 -5.79 -4.45
CA GLU A 95 13.50 -4.60 -5.06
C GLU A 95 13.99 -4.91 -6.49
N THR A 96 13.42 -4.20 -7.47
CA THR A 96 13.81 -4.31 -8.88
C THR A 96 14.64 -3.10 -9.29
N ASP A 97 15.91 -3.37 -9.61
CA ASP A 97 16.89 -2.37 -10.01
C ASP A 97 16.55 -1.72 -11.36
N THR A 98 16.04 -0.49 -11.34
CA THR A 98 15.38 0.16 -12.50
C THR A 98 16.15 1.36 -13.02
N VAL A 99 15.93 1.67 -14.30
CA VAL A 99 16.47 2.86 -14.97
C VAL A 99 15.36 3.54 -15.74
N VAL A 100 15.18 4.84 -15.49
CA VAL A 100 14.18 5.70 -16.13
C VAL A 100 14.83 6.55 -17.24
N TYR A 101 14.19 6.57 -18.40
CA TYR A 101 14.52 7.41 -19.55
C TYR A 101 13.31 8.25 -19.92
N LEU A 102 13.54 9.53 -20.18
CA LEU A 102 12.52 10.45 -20.65
C LEU A 102 12.80 10.86 -22.09
N TYR A 103 11.76 10.84 -22.92
CA TYR A 103 11.78 11.26 -24.32
C TYR A 103 10.74 12.35 -24.54
N ARG A 104 11.00 13.21 -25.52
CA ARG A 104 10.02 14.16 -26.05
C ARG A 104 9.70 13.81 -27.50
N GLU A 105 8.42 13.85 -27.86
CA GLU A 105 8.00 13.64 -29.23
C GLU A 105 8.34 14.87 -30.08
N GLY A 106 8.94 14.63 -31.24
CA GLY A 106 9.22 15.66 -32.23
C GLY A 106 8.54 15.37 -33.57
N PRO A 107 8.77 16.22 -34.59
CA PRO A 107 8.14 16.08 -35.91
C PRO A 107 8.44 14.78 -36.66
N ARG A 108 9.43 14.00 -36.20
CA ARG A 108 9.84 12.71 -36.78
C ARG A 108 9.60 11.53 -35.82
N GLY A 109 8.77 11.73 -34.80
CA GLY A 109 8.50 10.78 -33.72
C GLY A 109 9.45 10.96 -32.53
N TRP A 110 9.60 9.89 -31.76
CA TRP A 110 10.42 9.85 -30.55
C TRP A 110 11.91 10.00 -30.87
N GLY A 111 12.52 11.09 -30.39
CA GLY A 111 13.92 11.46 -30.63
C GLY A 111 14.91 10.72 -29.73
N SER A 112 16.00 11.40 -29.37
CA SER A 112 16.92 10.94 -28.31
C SER A 112 16.30 11.18 -26.92
N THR A 113 16.79 10.43 -25.94
CA THR A 113 16.50 10.68 -24.53
C THR A 113 16.86 12.13 -24.17
N ILE A 114 15.97 12.81 -23.45
CA ILE A 114 16.16 14.19 -22.96
C ILE A 114 16.59 14.23 -21.49
N ALA A 115 16.26 13.19 -20.70
CA ALA A 115 16.72 13.03 -19.34
C ALA A 115 16.74 11.54 -18.93
N LYS A 116 17.62 11.18 -18.00
CA LYS A 116 17.79 9.81 -17.50
C LYS A 116 18.12 9.87 -16.01
N ASN A 117 17.57 8.97 -15.23
CA ASN A 117 18.05 8.67 -13.89
C ASN A 117 18.12 7.14 -13.73
N ASP A 118 19.20 6.66 -13.13
CA ASP A 118 19.39 5.25 -12.77
C ASP A 118 19.45 5.00 -11.27
N ASP A 119 19.45 6.03 -10.41
CA ASP A 119 19.41 5.87 -8.95
C ASP A 119 18.76 7.09 -8.25
N ALA A 120 17.85 6.82 -7.31
CA ALA A 120 17.59 7.68 -6.16
C ALA A 120 18.66 7.38 -5.07
N PRO A 121 19.19 8.39 -4.36
CA PRO A 121 20.34 8.21 -3.47
C PRO A 121 20.17 7.05 -2.46
N GLY A 122 20.92 5.95 -2.67
CA GLY A 122 20.97 4.82 -1.75
C GLY A 122 19.90 3.73 -1.95
N THR A 123 19.19 3.72 -3.08
CA THR A 123 18.14 2.72 -3.39
C THR A 123 18.41 2.00 -4.72
N PHE A 124 17.66 0.94 -5.03
CA PHE A 124 17.64 0.28 -6.35
C PHE A 124 16.69 0.94 -7.35
N PHE A 125 16.04 2.02 -6.97
CA PHE A 125 15.00 2.65 -7.77
C PHE A 125 15.51 3.93 -8.42
N SER A 126 14.92 4.30 -9.55
CA SER A 126 15.13 5.59 -10.21
C SER A 126 14.23 6.69 -9.65
N ASP A 127 14.76 7.92 -9.60
CA ASP A 127 14.04 9.16 -9.27
C ASP A 127 14.50 10.29 -10.18
N LEU A 128 13.68 10.62 -11.18
CA LEU A 128 13.98 11.64 -12.18
C LEU A 128 13.06 12.86 -11.99
N ALA A 129 13.61 13.96 -11.47
CA ALA A 129 12.94 15.25 -11.42
C ALA A 129 13.43 16.18 -12.55
N VAL A 130 12.51 16.74 -13.33
CA VAL A 130 12.78 17.58 -14.51
C VAL A 130 11.75 18.69 -14.69
N GLU A 131 12.21 19.84 -15.18
CA GLU A 131 11.32 20.91 -15.66
C GLU A 131 11.05 20.73 -17.15
N LEU A 132 9.77 20.70 -17.53
CA LEU A 132 9.31 20.45 -18.89
C LEU A 132 8.39 21.58 -19.37
N GLU A 133 8.31 21.70 -20.70
CA GLU A 133 7.40 22.62 -21.39
C GLU A 133 6.25 21.85 -22.04
N ALA A 134 5.28 22.57 -22.61
CA ALA A 134 4.18 21.95 -23.35
C ALA A 134 4.68 20.96 -24.42
N GLY A 135 4.02 19.81 -24.52
CA GLY A 135 4.33 18.78 -25.50
C GLY A 135 3.98 17.36 -25.04
N THR A 136 4.28 16.40 -25.90
CA THR A 136 4.08 14.97 -25.65
C THR A 136 5.40 14.31 -25.29
N TYR A 137 5.37 13.53 -24.22
CA TYR A 137 6.52 12.89 -23.61
C TYR A 137 6.29 11.40 -23.44
N ARG A 138 7.39 10.66 -23.37
CA ARG A 138 7.39 9.22 -23.08
C ARG A 138 8.40 8.94 -22.00
N VAL A 139 7.93 8.33 -20.92
CA VAL A 139 8.79 7.70 -19.93
C VAL A 139 8.98 6.24 -20.31
N LEU A 140 10.22 5.77 -20.23
CA LEU A 140 10.59 4.39 -20.48
C LEU A 140 11.38 3.86 -19.28
N VAL A 141 10.97 2.71 -18.77
CA VAL A 141 11.61 2.01 -17.67
C VAL A 141 12.20 0.69 -18.18
N LYS A 142 13.44 0.40 -17.77
CA LYS A 142 14.07 -0.92 -17.95
C LYS A 142 14.79 -1.35 -16.69
N GLY A 143 15.25 -2.59 -16.68
CA GLY A 143 16.19 -3.05 -15.67
C GLY A 143 17.60 -2.45 -15.85
N TYR A 144 18.30 -2.25 -14.74
CA TYR A 144 19.69 -1.78 -14.72
C TYR A 144 20.62 -2.68 -15.54
N SER A 145 20.45 -4.00 -15.43
CA SER A 145 21.20 -4.99 -16.21
C SER A 145 20.28 -5.81 -17.11
N ARG A 146 20.86 -6.48 -18.11
CA ARG A 146 20.13 -7.46 -18.95
C ARG A 146 19.53 -8.63 -18.16
N TRP A 147 20.03 -8.87 -16.95
CA TRP A 147 19.59 -9.96 -16.07
C TRP A 147 18.51 -9.54 -15.08
N THR A 148 18.29 -8.23 -14.89
CA THR A 148 17.29 -7.73 -13.97
C THR A 148 15.90 -8.21 -14.36
N ARG A 149 15.21 -8.88 -13.45
CA ARG A 149 13.82 -9.31 -13.56
C ARG A 149 13.12 -8.97 -12.26
N GLY A 150 11.85 -8.62 -12.35
CA GLY A 150 11.05 -8.37 -11.17
C GLY A 150 9.94 -7.36 -11.40
N PRO A 151 8.99 -7.30 -10.46
CA PRO A 151 7.94 -6.29 -10.46
C PRO A 151 8.51 -4.93 -10.07
N PHE A 152 7.95 -3.87 -10.64
CA PHE A 152 8.24 -2.49 -10.27
C PHE A 152 7.01 -1.64 -10.52
N GLU A 153 6.98 -0.47 -9.91
CA GLU A 153 5.96 0.53 -10.15
C GLU A 153 6.57 1.81 -10.66
N LEU A 154 5.84 2.58 -11.46
CA LEU A 154 6.21 3.91 -11.87
C LEU A 154 5.15 4.90 -11.38
N LEU A 155 5.56 5.88 -10.57
CA LEU A 155 4.74 7.03 -10.22
C LEU A 155 5.22 8.27 -10.97
N GLY A 156 4.28 8.92 -11.66
CA GLY A 156 4.46 10.27 -12.16
C GLY A 156 3.84 11.28 -11.21
N LEU A 157 4.61 12.30 -10.82
CA LEU A 157 4.11 13.53 -10.19
C LEU A 157 4.31 14.68 -11.16
N CYS A 158 3.35 15.61 -11.20
CA CYS A 158 3.37 16.76 -12.07
C CYS A 158 2.86 18.00 -11.33
N GLU A 159 3.70 19.02 -11.19
CA GLU A 159 3.33 20.29 -10.58
C GLU A 159 3.33 21.42 -11.61
N GLY A 160 2.34 22.31 -11.54
CA GLY A 160 2.26 23.51 -12.37
C GLY A 160 1.11 23.52 -13.38
N ALA A 161 0.96 24.67 -14.05
CA ALA A 161 -0.19 24.96 -14.92
C ALA A 161 -0.25 24.10 -16.19
N GLY A 162 0.84 23.43 -16.55
CA GLY A 162 0.90 22.52 -17.69
C GLY A 162 0.44 21.09 -17.41
N CYS A 163 0.15 20.74 -16.17
CA CYS A 163 -0.22 19.38 -15.80
C CYS A 163 -1.67 19.04 -16.16
N PRO A 164 -1.94 17.84 -16.70
CA PRO A 164 -3.29 17.43 -17.02
C PRO A 164 -4.14 17.37 -15.74
N GLY A 165 -5.25 18.08 -15.71
CA GLY A 165 -6.21 18.05 -14.61
C GLY A 165 -5.98 19.03 -13.45
N ALA A 166 -4.85 19.75 -13.38
CA ALA A 166 -4.50 20.85 -12.45
C ALA A 166 -5.35 21.02 -11.16
N SER A 167 -5.53 19.94 -10.40
CA SER A 167 -5.32 19.93 -8.96
C SER A 167 -3.95 19.27 -8.78
N GLU A 168 -3.09 19.82 -7.92
CA GLU A 168 -1.78 19.22 -7.64
C GLU A 168 -1.93 17.71 -7.42
N PRO A 169 -1.11 16.84 -8.05
CA PRO A 169 -0.94 15.48 -7.57
C PRO A 169 -0.22 15.58 -6.24
N SER A 170 -0.97 15.95 -5.21
CA SER A 170 -0.53 15.80 -3.83
C SER A 170 -0.44 14.31 -3.59
N LEU A 171 0.76 13.84 -3.25
CA LEU A 171 0.92 12.54 -2.62
C LEU A 171 -0.11 12.40 -1.49
N GLY A 172 -0.67 11.20 -1.34
CA GLY A 172 -1.71 10.92 -0.35
C GLY A 172 -1.25 11.30 1.04
N ALA A 173 -2.08 12.07 1.74
CA ALA A 173 -1.90 12.38 3.14
C ALA A 173 -2.23 11.16 4.02
N GLU A 174 -1.92 11.25 5.32
CA GLU A 174 -2.30 10.23 6.29
C GLU A 174 -3.79 9.88 6.19
N GLY A 175 -4.10 8.60 5.97
CA GLY A 175 -5.46 8.07 5.81
C GLY A 175 -6.05 8.13 4.40
N ASP A 176 -5.34 8.72 3.42
CA ASP A 176 -5.76 8.67 2.02
C ASP A 176 -5.58 7.26 1.44
N ASP A 177 -6.40 6.92 0.44
CA ASP A 177 -6.22 5.68 -0.32
C ASP A 177 -4.91 5.72 -1.09
N CYS A 178 -4.22 4.60 -1.15
CA CYS A 178 -3.01 4.41 -1.94
C CYS A 178 -3.05 3.05 -2.62
N SER A 179 -2.30 2.90 -3.71
CA SER A 179 -2.08 1.59 -4.34
C SER A 179 -0.64 1.10 -4.23
N ALA A 180 0.27 1.94 -3.70
CA ALA A 180 1.64 1.60 -3.35
C ALA A 180 2.34 2.70 -2.54
N GLU A 181 3.50 2.38 -1.96
CA GLU A 181 4.29 3.29 -1.10
C GLU A 181 4.53 4.65 -1.74
N LEU A 182 4.84 4.69 -3.05
CA LEU A 182 5.15 5.94 -3.73
C LEU A 182 3.95 6.90 -3.79
N ALA A 183 2.72 6.41 -3.71
CA ALA A 183 1.53 7.24 -3.74
C ALA A 183 1.39 8.11 -2.49
N CYS A 184 2.13 7.83 -1.42
CA CYS A 184 1.98 8.48 -0.13
C CYS A 184 3.01 9.59 0.08
N ALA A 185 2.63 10.59 0.90
CA ALA A 185 3.50 11.70 1.26
C ALA A 185 4.78 11.21 1.98
N GLU A 186 5.82 12.04 1.96
CA GLU A 186 7.11 11.69 2.58
C GLU A 186 6.94 11.25 4.05
N GLY A 187 7.48 10.07 4.38
CA GLY A 187 7.40 9.48 5.72
C GLY A 187 6.24 8.50 5.92
N LEU A 188 5.26 8.49 5.01
CA LEU A 188 4.13 7.56 5.03
C LEU A 188 4.43 6.31 4.21
N ARG A 189 3.74 5.21 4.53
CA ARG A 189 3.77 3.94 3.80
C ARG A 189 2.36 3.59 3.32
N CYS A 190 2.27 2.88 2.21
CA CYS A 190 0.99 2.31 1.81
C CYS A 190 0.79 0.99 2.52
N GLU A 191 -0.09 0.97 3.53
CA GLU A 191 -0.32 -0.20 4.38
C GLU A 191 -1.64 -0.89 4.03
N GLY A 192 -1.68 -2.20 4.27
CA GLY A 192 -2.92 -3.00 4.15
C GLY A 192 -3.49 -3.09 2.74
N VAL A 193 -2.63 -3.16 1.70
CA VAL A 193 -3.11 -3.23 0.31
C VAL A 193 -3.83 -4.56 0.06
N ALA A 194 -5.14 -4.48 -0.17
CA ALA A 194 -5.95 -5.65 -0.52
C ALA A 194 -5.77 -5.99 -1.99
N ARG A 195 -5.44 -7.25 -2.28
CA ARG A 195 -5.15 -7.73 -3.64
C ARG A 195 -6.30 -7.49 -4.62
N GLU A 196 -7.54 -7.59 -4.16
CA GLU A 196 -8.74 -7.53 -4.99
C GLU A 196 -9.10 -6.11 -5.42
N SER A 197 -8.81 -5.11 -4.60
CA SER A 197 -9.00 -3.69 -4.93
C SER A 197 -7.72 -3.03 -5.45
N GLY A 198 -6.55 -3.53 -5.05
CA GLY A 198 -5.27 -2.84 -5.23
C GLY A 198 -5.16 -1.58 -4.38
N LEU A 199 -5.98 -1.44 -3.33
CA LEU A 199 -6.03 -0.28 -2.45
C LEU A 199 -5.54 -0.63 -1.06
N GLY A 200 -4.78 0.27 -0.45
CA GLY A 200 -4.38 0.36 0.95
C GLY A 200 -4.59 1.78 1.47
N LYS A 201 -3.93 2.13 2.57
CA LYS A 201 -3.97 3.46 3.18
C LYS A 201 -2.58 4.03 3.40
N CYS A 202 -2.40 5.33 3.18
CA CYS A 202 -1.17 6.02 3.55
C CYS A 202 -1.12 6.17 5.06
N ILE A 203 -0.17 5.49 5.71
CA ILE A 203 -0.04 5.40 7.17
C ILE A 203 1.36 5.84 7.60
N ASP A 204 1.45 6.59 8.69
CA ASP A 204 2.69 6.90 9.38
C ASP A 204 3.10 5.68 10.24
N PRO A 205 4.18 4.96 9.88
CA PRO A 205 4.61 3.79 10.63
C PRO A 205 5.35 4.16 11.92
N ALA A 206 5.46 5.44 12.29
CA ALA A 206 6.14 5.87 13.49
C ALA A 206 5.47 5.28 14.76
N PRO A 207 6.24 4.66 15.67
CA PRO A 207 5.67 4.13 16.91
C PRO A 207 5.01 5.22 17.75
N ILE A 208 3.80 4.95 18.24
CA ILE A 208 3.05 5.87 19.09
C ILE A 208 3.35 5.55 20.55
N ALA A 209 3.62 6.58 21.36
CA ALA A 209 3.91 6.39 22.78
C ALA A 209 2.71 5.75 23.50
N GLY A 210 2.91 4.56 24.08
CA GLY A 210 1.86 3.79 24.75
C GLY A 210 1.29 2.64 23.92
N GLU A 211 1.72 2.48 22.67
CA GLU A 211 1.44 1.29 21.86
C GLU A 211 1.85 0.01 22.62
N GLY A 212 0.98 -1.00 22.61
CA GLY A 212 1.15 -2.25 23.35
C GLY A 212 0.89 -2.18 24.86
N ALA A 213 0.58 -0.99 25.41
CA ALA A 213 0.22 -0.86 26.82
C ALA A 213 -1.14 -1.52 27.12
N SER A 214 -1.35 -1.94 28.36
CA SER A 214 -2.65 -2.42 28.82
C SER A 214 -3.65 -1.27 28.93
N CYS A 215 -4.89 -1.50 28.51
CA CYS A 215 -5.99 -0.54 28.61
C CYS A 215 -7.27 -1.18 29.13
N SER A 216 -8.16 -0.33 29.62
CA SER A 216 -9.52 -0.66 30.04
C SER A 216 -10.40 0.58 29.95
N GLU A 217 -11.70 0.45 30.22
CA GLU A 217 -12.59 1.62 30.34
C GLU A 217 -12.09 2.64 31.38
N GLU A 218 -11.44 2.16 32.45
CA GLU A 218 -10.92 3.00 33.54
C GLU A 218 -9.51 3.54 33.24
N ALA A 219 -8.80 2.95 32.29
CA ALA A 219 -7.44 3.30 31.88
C ALA A 219 -7.34 3.31 30.34
N PRO A 220 -7.82 4.38 29.69
CA PRO A 220 -7.82 4.48 28.23
C PRO A 220 -6.41 4.66 27.68
N CYS A 221 -6.26 4.36 26.39
CA CYS A 221 -5.00 4.55 25.66
C CYS A 221 -4.65 6.04 25.47
N ALA A 222 -3.39 6.29 25.11
CA ALA A 222 -2.95 7.64 24.71
C ALA A 222 -3.60 8.05 23.37
N ALA A 223 -3.50 9.34 23.03
CA ALA A 223 -4.05 9.84 21.77
C ALA A 223 -3.40 9.15 20.55
N GLY A 224 -4.21 8.81 19.53
CA GLY A 224 -3.78 8.05 18.36
C GLY A 224 -3.76 6.54 18.58
N LEU A 225 -4.19 6.08 19.76
CA LEU A 225 -4.31 4.66 20.10
C LEU A 225 -5.73 4.35 20.57
N LEU A 226 -6.23 3.19 20.21
CA LEU A 226 -7.49 2.62 20.70
C LEU A 226 -7.25 1.37 21.55
N CYS A 227 -8.21 1.08 22.42
CA CYS A 227 -8.17 -0.14 23.23
C CYS A 227 -8.80 -1.30 22.46
N ALA A 228 -7.97 -2.26 22.05
CA ALA A 228 -8.36 -3.41 21.25
C ALA A 228 -8.40 -4.71 22.05
N GLY A 229 -8.75 -5.81 21.37
CA GLY A 229 -8.85 -7.17 21.91
C GLY A 229 -7.75 -7.51 22.92
N PHE A 230 -8.15 -8.17 24.02
CA PHE A 230 -7.31 -8.47 25.19
C PHE A 230 -6.86 -7.24 26.00
N GLY A 231 -7.43 -6.05 25.78
CA GLY A 231 -7.15 -4.85 26.56
C GLY A 231 -5.77 -4.28 26.24
N MET A 232 -5.43 -4.20 24.95
CA MET A 232 -4.14 -3.68 24.47
C MET A 232 -4.33 -2.43 23.63
N CYS A 233 -3.46 -1.43 23.82
CA CYS A 233 -3.44 -0.23 23.01
C CYS A 233 -2.80 -0.48 21.65
N VAL A 234 -3.54 -0.22 20.58
CA VAL A 234 -3.05 -0.31 19.18
C VAL A 234 -3.30 1.01 18.45
N PRO A 235 -2.52 1.36 17.42
CA PRO A 235 -2.78 2.54 16.60
C PRO A 235 -4.19 2.59 16.04
N GLU A 236 -4.79 3.78 16.02
CA GLU A 236 -6.18 3.96 15.57
C GLU A 236 -6.41 3.48 14.13
N TRP A 237 -5.41 3.65 13.27
CA TRP A 237 -5.47 3.23 11.87
C TRP A 237 -5.60 1.70 11.71
N MET A 238 -5.22 0.91 12.72
CA MET A 238 -5.37 -0.55 12.70
C MET A 238 -6.83 -1.00 12.88
N ARG A 239 -7.79 -0.08 13.09
CA ARG A 239 -9.22 -0.37 13.07
C ARG A 239 -9.90 0.28 11.86
N GLY A 240 -10.59 -0.52 11.06
CA GLY A 240 -11.34 -0.07 9.90
C GLY A 240 -12.79 -0.52 9.97
N SER A 241 -13.68 0.27 9.38
CA SER A 241 -15.11 -0.01 9.28
C SER A 241 -15.57 0.17 7.84
N PHE A 242 -16.26 -0.84 7.32
CA PHE A 242 -16.64 -0.96 5.92
C PHE A 242 -18.13 -1.32 5.85
N THR A 243 -18.91 -0.59 5.05
CA THR A 243 -20.38 -0.75 5.00
C THR A 243 -20.86 -1.02 3.58
N ARG A 244 -21.84 -1.92 3.45
CA ARG A 244 -22.55 -2.22 2.21
C ARG A 244 -24.05 -2.24 2.45
N ALA A 245 -24.80 -1.69 1.51
CA ALA A 245 -26.26 -1.74 1.51
C ALA A 245 -26.79 -2.40 0.22
N PRO A 246 -26.67 -3.73 0.08
CA PRO A 246 -26.86 -4.40 -1.21
C PRO A 246 -28.34 -4.59 -1.61
N ASP A 247 -29.30 -4.42 -0.69
CA ASP A 247 -30.73 -4.73 -0.92
C ASP A 247 -30.94 -6.12 -1.56
N LEU A 248 -30.23 -7.12 -1.02
CA LEU A 248 -30.07 -8.44 -1.62
C LEU A 248 -31.17 -9.40 -1.14
N ALA A 249 -31.94 -9.94 -2.08
CA ALA A 249 -33.00 -10.90 -1.78
C ALA A 249 -32.44 -12.23 -1.22
N ILE A 250 -33.04 -12.69 -0.12
CA ILE A 250 -32.75 -13.97 0.52
C ILE A 250 -33.74 -15.00 -0.02
N PRO A 251 -33.28 -16.05 -0.72
CA PRO A 251 -34.14 -17.07 -1.28
C PRO A 251 -34.69 -18.03 -0.19
N ASP A 252 -35.98 -18.37 -0.31
CA ASP A 252 -36.71 -19.30 0.56
C ASP A 252 -36.11 -20.72 0.52
N ALA A 253 -35.79 -21.29 1.69
CA ALA A 253 -35.26 -22.64 1.87
C ALA A 253 -34.17 -23.08 0.87
N ASP A 254 -33.32 -22.17 0.41
CA ASP A 254 -32.25 -22.44 -0.54
C ASP A 254 -30.89 -22.27 0.12
N ALA A 255 -30.14 -23.37 0.24
CA ALA A 255 -28.80 -23.39 0.84
C ALA A 255 -27.76 -22.51 0.13
N ARG A 256 -28.04 -22.03 -1.09
CA ARG A 256 -27.23 -21.01 -1.76
C ARG A 256 -27.29 -19.68 -1.02
N GLY A 257 -28.44 -19.33 -0.42
CA GLY A 257 -28.63 -18.11 0.35
C GLY A 257 -28.41 -16.82 -0.46
N ALA A 258 -28.28 -15.73 0.28
CA ALA A 258 -27.78 -14.44 -0.18
C ALA A 258 -26.32 -14.28 0.29
N SER A 259 -25.43 -13.84 -0.59
CA SER A 259 -24.03 -13.56 -0.26
C SER A 259 -23.65 -12.18 -0.78
N ASP A 260 -23.06 -11.37 0.09
CA ASP A 260 -22.50 -10.05 -0.25
C ASP A 260 -21.06 -9.96 0.27
N GLU A 261 -20.24 -9.17 -0.43
CA GLU A 261 -18.79 -9.10 -0.21
C GLU A 261 -18.34 -7.66 0.09
N ILE A 262 -17.48 -7.52 1.08
CA ILE A 262 -16.73 -6.30 1.40
C ILE A 262 -15.25 -6.56 1.15
N VAL A 263 -14.56 -5.61 0.51
CA VAL A 263 -13.10 -5.61 0.45
C VAL A 263 -12.59 -4.73 1.59
N ALA A 264 -12.03 -5.34 2.62
CA ALA A 264 -11.35 -4.63 3.70
C ALA A 264 -9.91 -4.32 3.29
N TYR A 265 -9.41 -3.14 3.58
CA TYR A 265 -8.05 -2.71 3.25
C TYR A 265 -7.58 -1.58 4.18
N GLY A 266 -6.28 -1.28 4.16
CA GLY A 266 -5.70 -0.21 5.00
C GLY A 266 -5.50 -0.60 6.46
N LEU A 267 -5.49 -1.89 6.77
CA LEU A 267 -5.31 -2.45 8.10
C LEU A 267 -3.90 -3.05 8.25
N ALA A 268 -3.53 -3.44 9.48
CA ALA A 268 -2.35 -4.28 9.70
C ALA A 268 -2.61 -5.71 9.18
N THR A 269 -1.87 -6.72 9.64
CA THR A 269 -1.95 -8.07 9.05
C THR A 269 -3.09 -8.92 9.58
N VAL A 270 -3.24 -9.09 10.89
CA VAL A 270 -4.10 -10.13 11.47
C VAL A 270 -5.14 -9.56 12.42
N ASP A 271 -6.26 -10.27 12.61
CA ASP A 271 -7.35 -9.78 13.44
C ASP A 271 -7.06 -9.85 14.95
N MET A 272 -7.50 -8.84 15.67
CA MET A 272 -7.64 -8.82 17.14
C MET A 272 -9.10 -8.77 17.57
N GLY A 273 -9.98 -8.33 16.68
CA GLY A 273 -11.41 -8.22 16.91
C GLY A 273 -12.13 -8.01 15.60
N VAL A 274 -13.19 -8.78 15.39
CA VAL A 274 -14.08 -8.68 14.23
C VAL A 274 -15.48 -8.45 14.76
N GLU A 275 -16.17 -7.44 14.23
CA GLU A 275 -17.53 -7.07 14.61
C GLU A 275 -18.38 -6.98 13.34
N VAL A 276 -19.63 -7.44 13.43
CA VAL A 276 -20.62 -7.31 12.36
C VAL A 276 -21.84 -6.58 12.91
N GLU A 277 -22.25 -5.56 12.17
CA GLU A 277 -23.58 -4.97 12.27
C GLU A 277 -24.36 -5.36 11.01
N ALA A 278 -25.56 -5.88 11.12
CA ALA A 278 -26.37 -6.23 9.95
C ALA A 278 -27.85 -5.93 10.16
N PHE A 279 -28.48 -5.39 9.13
CA PHE A 279 -29.91 -5.17 9.06
C PHE A 279 -30.53 -6.08 8.00
N ILE A 280 -31.32 -7.04 8.47
CA ILE A 280 -31.96 -8.06 7.64
C ILE A 280 -33.46 -8.00 7.87
N ARG A 281 -34.26 -7.80 6.82
CA ARG A 281 -35.71 -7.96 6.89
C ARG A 281 -36.07 -9.41 6.62
N HIS A 282 -36.75 -10.06 7.56
CA HIS A 282 -37.27 -11.41 7.39
C HIS A 282 -38.48 -11.62 8.32
N PRO A 283 -39.59 -12.21 7.84
CA PRO A 283 -40.77 -12.44 8.68
C PRO A 283 -40.51 -13.35 9.90
N TYR A 284 -39.54 -14.25 9.77
CA TYR A 284 -39.13 -15.19 10.83
C TYR A 284 -37.60 -15.25 10.94
N PRO A 285 -36.96 -14.34 11.69
CA PRO A 285 -35.50 -14.31 11.80
C PRO A 285 -34.88 -15.58 12.39
N GLY A 286 -35.65 -16.35 13.18
CA GLY A 286 -35.19 -17.63 13.74
C GLY A 286 -34.85 -18.70 12.70
N ASP A 287 -35.28 -18.52 11.45
CA ASP A 287 -35.01 -19.46 10.35
C ASP A 287 -33.62 -19.23 9.73
N LEU A 288 -33.04 -18.05 9.98
CA LEU A 288 -31.81 -17.60 9.37
C LEU A 288 -30.58 -18.23 10.02
N LEU A 289 -29.59 -18.55 9.17
CA LEU A 289 -28.20 -18.75 9.53
C LEU A 289 -27.38 -17.66 8.85
N VAL A 290 -26.58 -16.93 9.62
CA VAL A 290 -25.66 -15.91 9.11
C VAL A 290 -24.24 -16.33 9.43
N THR A 291 -23.41 -16.44 8.39
CA THR A 291 -21.98 -16.73 8.52
C THR A 291 -21.16 -15.61 7.90
N LEU A 292 -19.96 -15.41 8.42
CA LEU A 292 -18.95 -14.51 7.90
C LEU A 292 -17.72 -15.34 7.53
N SER A 293 -17.21 -15.18 6.31
CA SER A 293 -15.93 -15.75 5.89
C SER A 293 -14.87 -14.67 5.77
N ASN A 294 -13.67 -14.93 6.28
CA ASN A 294 -12.50 -14.07 6.11
C ASN A 294 -11.88 -14.23 4.70
N PRO A 295 -10.85 -13.42 4.35
CA PRO A 295 -10.19 -13.50 3.03
C PRO A 295 -9.59 -14.86 2.67
N LEU A 296 -9.25 -15.69 3.66
CA LEU A 296 -8.73 -17.04 3.44
C LEU A 296 -9.82 -18.13 3.42
N GLY A 297 -11.09 -17.75 3.60
CA GLY A 297 -12.24 -18.65 3.56
C GLY A 297 -12.51 -19.39 4.88
N THR A 298 -11.86 -19.01 5.98
CA THR A 298 -12.26 -19.46 7.32
C THR A 298 -13.61 -18.85 7.64
N GLU A 299 -14.56 -19.68 8.06
CA GLU A 299 -15.95 -19.30 8.31
C GLU A 299 -16.25 -19.28 9.81
N ALA A 300 -16.92 -18.22 10.26
CA ALA A 300 -17.44 -18.07 11.61
C ALA A 300 -18.95 -17.82 11.57
N THR A 301 -19.67 -18.38 12.55
CA THR A 301 -21.11 -18.12 12.72
C THR A 301 -21.32 -16.78 13.38
N VAL A 302 -22.07 -15.89 12.71
CA VAL A 302 -22.52 -14.61 13.27
C VAL A 302 -23.84 -14.80 14.01
N PHE A 303 -24.74 -15.59 13.44
CA PHE A 303 -26.08 -15.82 13.98
C PHE A 303 -26.64 -17.16 13.53
N ASP A 304 -27.26 -17.92 14.44
CA ASP A 304 -27.84 -19.24 14.15
C ASP A 304 -29.27 -19.37 14.73
N GLY A 305 -30.16 -18.45 14.33
CA GLY A 305 -31.58 -18.51 14.68
C GLY A 305 -31.92 -18.24 16.16
N GLU A 306 -30.94 -17.83 16.97
CA GLU A 306 -31.16 -17.54 18.40
C GLU A 306 -31.84 -16.17 18.58
N VAL A 307 -33.17 -16.18 18.68
CA VAL A 307 -33.99 -14.98 18.93
C VAL A 307 -34.70 -15.02 20.27
N ASP A 308 -34.72 -13.90 20.98
CA ASP A 308 -35.51 -13.74 22.22
C ASP A 308 -37.02 -13.77 21.95
N TYR A 309 -37.45 -13.34 20.75
CA TYR A 309 -38.85 -13.26 20.35
C TYR A 309 -39.04 -13.72 18.90
N TRP A 310 -40.00 -14.62 18.70
CA TRP A 310 -40.33 -15.24 17.39
C TRP A 310 -41.23 -14.37 16.50
N TRP A 311 -41.44 -13.11 16.85
CA TRP A 311 -42.29 -12.18 16.09
C TRP A 311 -41.54 -10.85 15.94
N GLY A 312 -41.13 -10.56 14.71
CA GLY A 312 -40.42 -9.35 14.31
C GLY A 312 -40.06 -9.49 12.83
N GLU A 313 -40.35 -8.47 12.04
CA GLU A 313 -40.07 -8.47 10.59
C GLU A 313 -38.60 -8.05 10.29
N ASP A 314 -37.87 -7.62 11.31
CA ASP A 314 -36.52 -7.04 11.23
C ASP A 314 -35.57 -7.75 12.21
N LEU A 315 -34.44 -8.24 11.71
CA LEU A 315 -33.29 -8.71 12.49
C LEU A 315 -32.20 -7.63 12.46
N ARG A 316 -31.75 -7.22 13.65
CA ARG A 316 -30.57 -6.37 13.84
C ARG A 316 -29.51 -7.20 14.56
N LEU A 317 -28.41 -7.46 13.87
CA LEU A 317 -27.21 -8.05 14.44
C LEU A 317 -26.25 -6.93 14.80
N GLU A 318 -25.66 -6.98 15.98
CA GLU A 318 -24.63 -6.05 16.43
C GLU A 318 -23.76 -6.81 17.44
N GLY A 319 -22.48 -6.98 17.12
CA GLY A 319 -21.55 -7.54 18.08
C GLY A 319 -20.33 -8.24 17.49
N PRO A 320 -19.48 -8.78 18.38
CA PRO A 320 -18.27 -9.47 17.97
C PRO A 320 -18.57 -10.81 17.31
N VAL A 321 -17.79 -11.15 16.30
CA VAL A 321 -17.77 -12.46 15.65
C VAL A 321 -16.58 -13.24 16.20
N LEU A 322 -16.88 -14.39 16.83
CA LEU A 322 -15.86 -15.29 17.37
C LEU A 322 -15.62 -16.43 16.39
N GLY A 323 -14.37 -16.90 16.29
CA GLY A 323 -14.02 -18.07 15.48
C GLY A 323 -12.85 -17.86 14.52
N PHE A 324 -12.38 -16.62 14.36
CA PHE A 324 -11.14 -16.32 13.67
C PHE A 324 -9.93 -16.54 14.59
N SER A 325 -8.81 -16.93 13.98
CA SER A 325 -7.62 -17.37 14.71
C SER A 325 -6.75 -16.23 15.23
N GLY A 326 -6.86 -15.04 14.65
CA GLY A 326 -5.93 -13.93 14.88
C GLY A 326 -4.56 -14.11 14.22
N ASP A 327 -4.44 -15.06 13.27
CA ASP A 327 -3.23 -15.39 12.51
C ASP A 327 -3.50 -15.42 10.97
N GLU A 328 -4.58 -14.78 10.51
CA GLU A 328 -5.03 -14.77 9.11
C GLU A 328 -5.14 -13.33 8.60
N ASP A 329 -4.83 -13.11 7.32
CA ASP A 329 -4.84 -11.77 6.72
C ASP A 329 -6.24 -11.15 6.76
N VAL A 330 -6.33 -9.91 7.24
CA VAL A 330 -7.59 -9.16 7.33
C VAL A 330 -7.87 -8.32 6.09
N ASN A 331 -6.86 -8.04 5.27
CA ASN A 331 -7.02 -7.23 4.06
C ASN A 331 -7.41 -8.15 2.90
N GLY A 332 -8.58 -7.90 2.31
CA GLY A 332 -9.15 -8.72 1.25
C GLY A 332 -10.65 -8.88 1.37
N VAL A 333 -11.18 -9.89 0.69
CA VAL A 333 -12.63 -10.11 0.58
C VAL A 333 -13.18 -10.80 1.82
N TRP A 334 -14.06 -10.10 2.53
CA TRP A 334 -14.92 -10.65 3.56
C TRP A 334 -16.30 -10.92 2.98
N THR A 335 -16.83 -12.12 3.23
CA THR A 335 -18.13 -12.54 2.68
C THR A 335 -19.14 -12.76 3.79
N LEU A 336 -20.22 -11.99 3.79
CA LEU A 336 -21.39 -12.25 4.64
C LEU A 336 -22.37 -13.13 3.86
N LYS A 337 -22.77 -14.25 4.45
CA LYS A 337 -23.76 -15.15 3.87
C LYS A 337 -24.96 -15.28 4.79
N VAL A 338 -26.16 -15.10 4.23
CA VAL A 338 -27.44 -15.28 4.92
C VAL A 338 -28.22 -16.40 4.24
N VAL A 339 -28.59 -17.42 4.99
CA VAL A 339 -29.37 -18.57 4.50
C VAL A 339 -30.67 -18.66 5.29
N ASP A 340 -31.80 -18.58 4.60
CA ASP A 340 -33.06 -19.06 5.14
C ASP A 340 -33.12 -20.59 5.01
N ARG A 341 -33.29 -21.26 6.15
CA ARG A 341 -33.22 -22.72 6.25
C ARG A 341 -34.59 -23.39 6.24
N LEU A 342 -35.66 -22.63 6.50
CA LEU A 342 -37.03 -23.15 6.52
C LEU A 342 -37.80 -22.62 5.32
N ALA A 343 -38.91 -23.29 5.01
CA ALA A 343 -39.71 -22.98 3.84
C ALA A 343 -40.85 -22.01 4.20
N ARG A 344 -41.24 -21.18 3.23
CA ARG A 344 -42.43 -20.30 3.10
C ARG A 344 -42.13 -18.81 3.16
N ASP A 345 -40.92 -18.43 3.57
CA ASP A 345 -40.58 -17.06 3.88
C ASP A 345 -39.40 -16.61 3.00
N VAL A 346 -39.32 -15.31 2.75
CA VAL A 346 -38.22 -14.68 2.05
C VAL A 346 -37.88 -13.41 2.78
N GLY A 347 -36.66 -12.92 2.57
CA GLY A 347 -36.24 -11.65 3.14
C GLY A 347 -35.27 -10.89 2.28
N THR A 348 -34.64 -9.91 2.90
CA THR A 348 -33.69 -9.03 2.26
C THR A 348 -32.56 -8.71 3.23
N LEU A 349 -31.32 -8.90 2.80
CA LEU A 349 -30.14 -8.29 3.43
C LEU A 349 -30.07 -6.83 2.96
N GLU A 350 -30.38 -5.90 3.85
CA GLU A 350 -30.49 -4.49 3.49
C GLU A 350 -29.17 -3.77 3.61
N GLU A 351 -28.48 -3.99 4.73
CA GLU A 351 -27.22 -3.35 5.07
C GLU A 351 -26.41 -4.26 5.99
N TRP A 352 -25.08 -4.20 5.85
CA TRP A 352 -24.16 -4.72 6.83
C TRP A 352 -22.86 -3.93 6.87
N THR A 353 -22.29 -3.85 8.06
CA THR A 353 -21.00 -3.23 8.34
C THR A 353 -20.07 -4.27 8.94
N LEU A 354 -18.87 -4.36 8.38
CA LEU A 354 -17.74 -5.09 8.93
C LEU A 354 -16.83 -4.08 9.64
N THR A 355 -16.55 -4.33 10.91
CA THR A 355 -15.51 -3.58 11.62
C THR A 355 -14.41 -4.56 12.06
N VAL A 356 -13.18 -4.27 11.65
CA VAL A 356 -12.01 -5.10 11.99
C VAL A 356 -11.02 -4.25 12.76
N THR A 357 -10.56 -4.77 13.89
CA THR A 357 -9.39 -4.27 14.61
C THR A 357 -8.27 -5.26 14.39
N SER A 358 -7.11 -4.78 13.96
CA SER A 358 -5.98 -5.60 13.53
C SER A 358 -4.71 -5.34 14.32
N ARG A 359 -3.71 -6.18 14.12
CA ARG A 359 -2.33 -6.00 14.58
C ARG A 359 -1.35 -6.58 13.56
N TRP A 360 -0.08 -6.28 13.77
CA TRP A 360 1.00 -7.06 13.18
C TRP A 360 1.07 -8.45 13.84
N ASP A 361 1.33 -9.47 13.02
CA ASP A 361 1.53 -10.87 13.46
C ASP A 361 2.72 -11.00 14.42
#